data_AF-A0A1S1YX78-F1
#
_entry.id   AF-A0A1S1YX78-F1
#
_cell.length_a   1.000
_cell.length_b   1.000
_cell.length_c   1.000
_cell.angle_alpha   90.00
_cell.angle_beta   90.00
_cell.angle_gamma   90.00
#
_symmetry.space_group_name_H-M   'P 1'
#
loop_
_entity.id
_entity.type
_entity.pdbx_description
1 polymer ?
#
loop_
_entity_poly.entity_id
_entity_poly.type
_entity_poly.pdbx_seq_one_letter_code
_entity_poly.pdbx_strand_id
1 'polypeptide(L)' 'MSEKDDNLTYELALKELQEIQYKIDNEDVAIDELAKLAKRAKFLIQWCKNKLTGIDKELSSIFSDNN' A
#
# COMPACT_ATOMS: atom_id res chain seq x y z
N MET A 1 15.26 -13.48 -14.38
CA MET A 1 13.97 -12.77 -14.49
C MET A 1 13.48 -12.55 -13.06
N SER A 2 13.76 -11.39 -12.47
CA SER A 2 13.55 -11.15 -11.04
C SER A 2 13.23 -9.67 -10.82
N GLU A 3 11.97 -9.27 -10.98
CA GLU A 3 11.53 -7.87 -10.87
C GLU A 3 10.10 -7.79 -10.33
N LYS A 4 9.88 -7.97 -9.02
CA LYS A 4 8.56 -7.65 -8.44
C LYS A 4 8.53 -6.85 -7.14
N ASP A 5 9.66 -6.57 -6.49
CA ASP A 5 9.64 -5.84 -5.21
C ASP A 5 10.28 -4.43 -5.22
N ASP A 6 11.07 -4.04 -6.22
CA ASP A 6 11.79 -2.75 -6.18
C ASP A 6 10.98 -1.52 -6.65
N ASN A 7 9.77 -1.72 -7.20
CA ASN A 7 8.94 -0.63 -7.76
C ASN A 7 7.53 -0.59 -7.18
N LEU A 8 7.34 -0.84 -5.88
CA LEU A 8 6.03 -0.62 -5.25
C LEU A 8 5.68 0.88 -5.35
N THR A 9 4.70 1.22 -6.20
CA THR A 9 4.17 2.58 -6.37
C THR A 9 2.83 2.70 -5.66
N TYR A 10 2.38 3.95 -5.43
CA TYR A 10 1.07 4.19 -4.84
C TYR A 10 -0.06 3.56 -5.65
N GLU A 11 -0.01 3.67 -6.98
CA GLU A 11 -0.99 3.05 -7.88
C GLU A 11 -0.98 1.52 -7.78
N LEU A 12 0.21 0.89 -7.74
CA LEU A 12 0.31 -0.56 -7.61
C LEU A 12 -0.20 -1.04 -6.25
N ALA A 13 0.14 -0.33 -5.17
CA ALA A 13 -0.37 -0.63 -3.83
C ALA A 13 -1.91 -0.51 -3.76
N LEU A 14 -2.48 0.50 -4.42
CA LEU A 14 -3.92 0.69 -4.50
C LEU A 14 -4.59 -0.43 -5.31
N LYS A 15 -4.01 -0.80 -6.46
CA LYS A 15 -4.49 -1.90 -7.28
C LYS A 15 -4.45 -3.23 -6.54
N GLU A 16 -3.38 -3.50 -5.82
CA GLU A 16 -3.24 -4.71 -5.00
C GLU A 16 -4.28 -4.73 -3.86
N LEU A 17 -4.57 -3.59 -3.22
CA LEU A 17 -5.66 -3.46 -2.25
C LEU A 17 -7.03 -3.79 -2.85
N GLN A 18 -7.32 -3.32 -4.07
CA GLN A 18 -8.56 -3.64 -4.77
C GLN A 18 -8.68 -5.14 -5.09
N GLU A 19 -7.57 -5.76 -5.53
CA GLU A 19 -7.53 -7.21 -5.76
C GLU A 19 -7.73 -8.01 -4.47
N ILE A 20 -7.15 -7.55 -3.36
CA ILE A 20 -7.35 -8.16 -2.04
C ILE A 20 -8.81 -8.05 -1.62
N GLN A 21 -9.43 -6.88 -1.77
CA GLN A 21 -10.84 -6.67 -1.45
C GLN A 21 -11.73 -7.62 -2.28
N TYR A 22 -11.49 -7.69 -3.59
CA TYR A 22 -12.22 -8.60 -4.48
C TYR A 22 -12.08 -10.07 -4.06
N LYS A 23 -10.89 -10.49 -3.62
CA LYS A 23 -10.68 -11.85 -3.11
C LYS A 23 -11.41 -12.09 -1.80
N ILE A 24 -11.40 -11.13 -0.87
CA ILE A 24 -12.10 -11.25 0.40
C ILE A 24 -13.62 -11.33 0.19
N ASP A 25 -14.15 -10.59 -0.80
CA ASP A 25 -15.58 -10.59 -1.13
C ASP A 25 -16.02 -11.86 -1.89
N ASN A 26 -15.07 -12.62 -2.46
CA ASN A 26 -15.38 -13.94 -3.01
C ASN A 26 -15.48 -14.96 -1.86
N GLU A 27 -16.70 -15.45 -1.61
CA GLU A 27 -17.06 -16.32 -0.48
C GLU A 27 -16.35 -17.69 -0.46
N ASP A 28 -15.58 -18.04 -1.50
CA ASP A 28 -14.84 -19.30 -1.63
C ASP A 28 -13.39 -19.25 -1.07
N VAL A 29 -12.97 -18.15 -0.44
CA VAL A 29 -11.61 -18.02 0.08
C VAL A 29 -11.48 -18.67 1.46
N ALA A 30 -10.50 -19.58 1.58
CA ALA A 30 -10.20 -20.26 2.84
C ALA A 30 -9.80 -19.26 3.96
N ILE A 31 -10.19 -19.56 5.20
CA ILE A 31 -9.96 -18.64 6.34
C ILE A 31 -8.48 -18.31 6.59
N ASP A 32 -7.57 -19.26 6.31
CA ASP A 32 -6.13 -19.04 6.38
C ASP A 32 -5.64 -18.06 5.29
N GLU A 33 -6.28 -18.05 4.12
CA GLU A 33 -5.99 -17.10 3.06
C GLU A 33 -6.54 -15.70 3.39
N LEU A 34 -7.74 -15.61 3.98
CA LEU A 34 -8.27 -14.35 4.49
C LEU A 34 -7.31 -13.69 5.49
N ALA A 35 -6.72 -14.48 6.40
CA ALA A 35 -5.74 -13.97 7.36
C ALA A 35 -4.46 -13.43 6.67
N LYS A 36 -4.00 -14.08 5.59
CA LYS A 36 -2.85 -13.61 4.79
C LYS A 36 -3.18 -12.32 4.03
N LEU A 37 -4.34 -12.29 3.37
CA LEU A 37 -4.85 -11.14 2.62
C LEU A 37 -5.02 -9.92 3.54
N ALA A 38 -5.60 -10.11 4.72
CA ALA A 38 -5.76 -9.05 5.71
C ALA A 38 -4.41 -8.49 6.21
N LYS A 39 -3.42 -9.36 6.46
CA LYS A 39 -2.05 -8.92 6.81
C LYS A 39 -1.41 -8.10 5.68
N ARG A 40 -1.58 -8.54 4.43
CA ARG A 40 -1.05 -7.82 3.25
C ARG A 40 -1.74 -6.47 3.08
N ALA A 41 -3.06 -6.41 3.18
CA ALA A 41 -3.82 -5.16 3.12
C ALA A 41 -3.35 -4.16 4.20
N LYS A 42 -3.13 -4.63 5.44
CA LYS A 42 -2.60 -3.79 6.53
C LYS A 42 -1.22 -3.21 6.17
N PHE A 43 -0.32 -4.02 5.61
CA PHE A 43 0.99 -3.56 5.16
C PHE A 43 0.87 -2.48 4.07
N LEU A 44 0.04 -2.72 3.05
CA LEU A 44 -0.16 -1.75 1.95
C LEU A 44 -0.72 -0.43 2.45
N ILE A 45 -1.69 -0.45 3.37
CA ILE A 45 -2.25 0.76 3.98
C ILE A 45 -1.18 1.55 4.76
N GLN A 46 -0.35 0.86 5.54
CA GLN A 46 0.75 1.50 6.27
C GLN A 46 1.79 2.10 5.32
N TRP A 47 2.12 1.37 4.25
CA TRP A 47 3.06 1.83 3.24
C TRP A 47 2.53 3.09 2.53
N CYS A 48 1.27 3.11 2.11
CA CYS A 48 0.63 4.27 1.49
C CYS A 48 0.63 5.49 2.41
N LYS A 49 0.32 5.30 3.70
CA LYS A 49 0.40 6.37 4.71
C LYS A 49 1.81 6.92 4.84
N ASN A 50 2.81 6.06 4.96
CA ASN A 50 4.20 6.48 5.06
C ASN A 50 4.65 7.25 3.82
N LYS A 51 4.23 6.84 2.62
CA LYS A 51 4.53 7.53 1.37
C LYS A 51 3.95 8.96 1.37
N LEU A 52 2.67 9.10 1.75
CA LEU A 52 2.02 10.41 1.87
C LEU A 52 2.71 11.30 2.90
N THR A 53 3.01 10.78 4.09
CA THR A 53 3.73 11.53 5.12
C THR A 53 5.14 11.92 4.67
N GLY A 54 5.81 11.10 3.85
CA GLY A 54 7.09 11.43 3.25
C GLY A 54 6.99 12.63 2.31
N ILE A 55 5.98 12.62 1.43
CA ILE A 55 5.70 13.73 0.50
C ILE A 55 5.33 15.01 1.28
N ASP A 56 4.48 14.92 2.31
CA ASP A 56 4.11 16.06 3.16
C ASP A 56 5.33 16.68 3.86
N LYS A 57 6.29 15.86 4.31
CA LYS A 57 7.54 16.33 4.92
C LYS A 57 8.44 17.03 3.91
N GLU A 58 8.58 16.49 2.71
CA GLU A 58 9.34 17.15 1.63
C GLU A 58 8.73 18.50 1.27
N LEU A 59 7.40 18.56 1.10
CA LEU A 59 6.68 19.82 0.88
C LEU A 59 6.92 20.80 2.03
N SER A 60 6.78 20.36 3.28
CA SER A 60 7.00 21.20 4.47
C SER A 60 8.43 21.75 4.53
N SER A 61 9.43 20.97 4.12
CA SER A 61 10.83 21.43 4.04
C SER A 61 11.00 22.54 3.01
N ILE A 62 10.38 22.40 1.82
CA ILE A 62 10.44 23.42 0.75
C ILE A 62 9.81 24.74 1.19
N PHE A 63 8.69 24.68 1.93
CA PHE A 63 8.02 25.89 2.43
C PHE A 63 8.76 26.53 3.62
N SER A 64 9.56 25.76 4.37
CA SER A 64 10.31 26.26 5.54
C SER A 64 11.63 26.94 5.17
N ASP A 65 12.22 26.61 4.01
CA ASP A 65 13.47 27.21 3.51
C ASP A 65 13.28 28.59 2.83
N ASN A 66 12.06 29.14 2.79
CA ASN A 66 11.75 30.46 2.20
C ASN A 66 11.37 31.52 3.25
N ASN A 67 12.05 31.57 4.39
CA ASN A 67 11.93 32.67 5.36
C ASN A 67 13.29 33.15 5.86
#